data_AF-A0A933K3J5-F1
#
_entry.id   AF-A0A933K3J5-F1
#
_cell.length_a   1.000
_cell.length_b   1.000
_cell.length_c   1.000
_cell.angle_alpha   90.00
_cell.angle_beta   90.00
_cell.angle_gamma   90.00
#
_symmetry.space_group_name_H-M   'P 1'
#
loop_
_entity.id
_entity.type
_entity.pdbx_description
1 polymer ?
#
loop_
_entity_poly.entity_id
_entity_poly.type
_entity_poly.pdbx_seq_one_letter_code
_entity_poly.pdbx_strand_id
1 'polypeptide(L)'
;MFKTTIALSLLLAVASASMAAAKPWTVMYYVVVDERTLQHELDAVKKIPGSITDEGQVNAVLQWDTHKEACGRYVAKSGKWDQLQDKIPDNMGDGVTLFGFVDWAMKTYPAERYILFIGGHGSGFEDKWGPGSLADAARPTSWFRADLVSRAGLAEKLSVRSPRAELTTSMRTAVPQLVTNEPAKGTAYDYDDKDCLTVQEIRVVLEEIQKRHLNGKKLDILAYSSCWQMNLESIYEHQGLVDHIVGCETVSYSGSPLFYGFLPTLCKNPTAPAADLTARMIKDYIHGAESALTVAAIDTSRFRRVAMALDRMAVELLRVYRNPKNHGVDGSAFRNVLFTDSDFHKNEERFIDVSTIADNVIQKKTGFAPTAPSAPRTSRTSRPT
;
A
#
# COMPACT_ATOMS: atom_id res chain seq x y z
N MET A 1 69.97 23.96 -26.60
CA MET A 1 68.75 24.69 -26.17
C MET A 1 67.73 23.65 -25.73
N PHE A 2 67.40 23.64 -24.44
CA PHE A 2 66.29 22.89 -23.87
C PHE A 2 64.96 23.40 -24.44
N LYS A 3 64.04 22.49 -24.77
CA LYS A 3 62.61 22.67 -24.49
C LYS A 3 61.89 21.32 -24.52
N THR A 4 61.68 20.85 -23.31
CA THR A 4 60.69 19.90 -22.81
C THR A 4 59.32 20.08 -23.47
N THR A 5 58.64 18.99 -23.84
CA THR A 5 57.18 18.93 -23.73
C THR A 5 56.78 17.51 -23.33
N ILE A 6 56.08 17.45 -22.20
CA ILE A 6 55.68 16.29 -21.42
C ILE A 6 54.37 15.72 -21.99
N ALA A 7 54.21 14.42 -21.76
CA ALA A 7 53.13 13.51 -22.08
C ALA A 7 51.68 14.01 -21.93
N LEU A 8 50.77 13.38 -22.66
CA LEU A 8 49.43 13.08 -22.15
C LEU A 8 48.88 11.78 -22.75
N SER A 9 49.35 10.66 -22.22
CA SER A 9 48.69 9.36 -22.35
C SER A 9 47.51 9.32 -21.36
N LEU A 10 46.34 9.75 -21.82
CA LEU A 10 45.07 9.60 -21.08
C LEU A 10 44.44 8.26 -21.51
N LEU A 11 44.88 7.15 -20.92
CA LEU A 11 44.13 5.90 -21.00
C LEU A 11 42.89 6.04 -20.10
N LEU A 12 41.71 6.07 -20.72
CA LEU A 12 40.41 5.97 -20.07
C LEU A 12 40.37 4.74 -19.15
N ALA A 13 40.45 4.95 -17.84
CA ALA A 13 39.97 3.96 -16.89
C ALA A 13 38.43 4.06 -16.86
N VAL A 14 37.76 3.33 -17.75
CA VAL A 14 36.34 3.03 -17.57
C VAL A 14 36.26 2.10 -16.37
N ALA A 15 35.98 2.65 -15.19
CA ALA A 15 35.58 1.84 -14.04
C ALA A 15 34.26 1.17 -14.40
N SER A 16 34.31 -0.08 -14.88
CA SER A 16 33.17 -0.96 -14.88
C SER A 16 32.82 -1.20 -13.41
N ALA A 17 31.89 -0.44 -12.86
CA ALA A 17 31.19 -0.84 -11.65
C ALA A 17 30.53 -2.18 -11.98
N SER A 18 31.12 -3.27 -11.50
CA SER A 18 30.49 -4.59 -11.53
C SER A 18 29.14 -4.41 -10.84
N MET A 19 28.05 -4.46 -11.62
CA MET A 19 26.71 -4.42 -11.08
C MET A 19 26.59 -5.66 -10.18
N ALA A 20 26.57 -5.46 -8.86
CA ALA A 20 26.44 -6.56 -7.91
C ALA A 20 25.20 -7.38 -8.31
N ALA A 21 25.33 -8.70 -8.31
CA ALA A 21 24.21 -9.57 -8.65
C ALA A 21 23.01 -9.25 -7.76
N ALA A 22 21.81 -9.22 -8.36
CA ALA A 22 20.58 -8.97 -7.63
C ALA A 22 20.41 -10.04 -6.54
N LYS A 23 20.04 -9.59 -5.33
CA LYS A 23 19.74 -10.53 -4.24
C LYS A 23 18.34 -11.14 -4.44
N PRO A 24 18.04 -12.27 -3.78
CA PRO A 24 16.68 -12.82 -3.82
C PRO A 24 15.61 -11.83 -3.36
N TRP A 25 15.88 -11.03 -2.32
CA TRP A 25 14.90 -10.09 -1.76
C TRP A 25 15.47 -8.70 -1.47
N THR A 26 14.64 -7.69 -1.71
CA THR A 26 14.78 -6.36 -1.12
C THR A 26 13.55 -6.03 -0.29
N VAL A 27 13.75 -5.76 1.00
CA VAL A 27 12.73 -5.34 1.95
C VAL A 27 12.88 -3.84 2.18
N MET A 28 11.83 -3.09 1.86
CA MET A 28 11.79 -1.64 1.90
C MET A 28 10.88 -1.20 3.04
N TYR A 29 11.41 -0.40 3.95
CA TYR A 29 10.68 0.14 5.10
C TYR A 29 10.49 1.64 4.92
N TYR A 30 9.25 2.09 4.79
CA TYR A 30 8.87 3.49 4.72
C TYR A 30 8.04 3.83 5.95
N VAL A 31 8.64 4.50 6.94
CA VAL A 31 8.07 4.55 8.30
C VAL A 31 8.05 5.98 8.84
N VAL A 32 6.89 6.45 9.28
CA VAL A 32 6.73 7.76 9.91
C VAL A 32 6.58 7.59 11.42
N VAL A 33 7.53 8.13 12.19
CA VAL A 33 7.61 8.08 13.67
C VAL A 33 7.97 9.45 14.24
N ASP A 34 7.37 10.47 13.66
CA ASP A 34 7.41 11.91 13.98
C ASP A 34 6.76 12.25 15.33
N GLU A 35 5.96 11.34 15.90
CA GLU A 35 5.40 11.45 17.24
C GLU A 35 6.05 10.51 18.26
N ARG A 36 6.17 10.99 19.51
CA ARG A 36 6.67 10.18 20.64
C ARG A 36 5.80 8.96 20.96
N THR A 37 4.53 8.99 20.56
CA THR A 37 3.55 7.90 20.73
C THR A 37 3.94 6.65 19.95
N LEU A 38 4.76 6.79 18.91
CA LEU A 38 5.24 5.69 18.07
C LEU A 38 6.63 5.16 18.49
N GLN A 39 7.08 5.43 19.72
CA GLN A 39 8.38 4.95 20.21
C GLN A 39 8.52 3.42 20.11
N HIS A 40 7.45 2.65 20.32
CA HIS A 40 7.48 1.20 20.17
C HIS A 40 7.72 0.75 18.71
N GLU A 41 7.20 1.48 17.72
CA GLU A 41 7.46 1.23 16.30
C GLU A 41 8.91 1.56 15.94
N LEU A 42 9.41 2.69 16.44
CA LEU A 42 10.83 3.05 16.34
C LEU A 42 11.74 1.96 16.93
N ASP A 43 11.38 1.41 18.10
CA ASP A 43 12.13 0.33 18.74
C ASP A 43 12.08 -0.99 17.93
N ALA A 44 10.95 -1.30 17.29
CA ALA A 44 10.82 -2.45 16.40
C ALA A 44 11.68 -2.30 15.13
N VAL A 45 11.63 -1.12 14.49
CA VAL A 45 12.44 -0.81 13.29
C VAL A 45 13.94 -0.88 13.60
N LYS A 46 14.37 -0.47 14.80
CA LYS A 46 15.77 -0.59 15.24
C LYS A 46 16.25 -2.04 15.41
N LYS A 47 15.36 -3.02 15.59
CA LYS A 47 15.70 -4.45 15.70
C LYS A 47 15.89 -5.15 14.35
N ILE A 48 15.42 -4.54 13.25
CA ILE A 48 15.45 -5.13 11.91
C ILE A 48 16.86 -5.61 11.53
N PRO A 49 17.93 -4.77 11.60
CA PRO A 49 19.26 -5.21 11.15
C PRO A 49 19.79 -6.42 11.93
N GLY A 50 19.51 -6.51 13.23
CA GLY A 50 19.92 -7.65 14.06
C GLY A 50 19.15 -8.94 13.79
N SER A 51 18.03 -8.87 13.07
CA SER A 51 17.22 -10.02 12.69
C SER A 51 17.62 -10.63 11.33
N ILE A 52 18.52 -9.98 10.60
CA ILE A 52 19.05 -10.47 9.32
C ILE A 52 20.19 -11.45 9.62
N THR A 53 19.95 -12.75 9.39
CA THR A 53 20.94 -13.80 9.70
C THR A 53 21.88 -14.11 8.54
N ASP A 54 21.57 -13.65 7.32
CA ASP A 54 22.43 -13.76 6.14
C ASP A 54 22.21 -12.53 5.22
N GLU A 55 23.13 -11.57 5.29
CA GLU A 55 23.10 -10.35 4.46
C GLU A 55 23.29 -10.64 2.95
N GLY A 56 23.75 -11.83 2.57
CA GLY A 56 23.84 -12.26 1.17
C GLY A 56 22.48 -12.49 0.52
N GLN A 57 21.43 -12.75 1.31
CA GLN A 57 20.11 -13.14 0.79
C GLN A 57 19.10 -11.99 0.71
N VAL A 58 19.29 -10.96 1.54
CA VAL A 58 18.31 -9.89 1.70
C VAL A 58 19.02 -8.53 1.67
N ASN A 59 18.46 -7.59 0.92
CA ASN A 59 18.67 -6.17 1.18
C ASN A 59 17.55 -5.69 2.11
N ALA A 60 17.89 -4.92 3.14
CA ALA A 60 16.90 -4.20 3.93
C ALA A 60 17.26 -2.72 3.92
N VAL A 61 16.34 -1.89 3.45
CA VAL A 61 16.51 -0.44 3.33
C VAL A 61 15.37 0.28 4.00
N LEU A 62 15.68 1.43 4.58
CA LEU A 62 14.76 2.21 5.38
C LEU A 62 14.78 3.66 4.91
N GLN A 63 13.60 4.24 4.76
CA GLN A 63 13.40 5.68 4.83
C GLN A 63 12.45 5.94 5.98
N TRP A 64 12.88 6.78 6.91
CA TRP A 64 12.03 7.20 8.01
C TRP A 64 12.08 8.69 8.19
N ASP A 65 11.05 9.21 8.85
CA ASP A 65 11.11 10.50 9.52
C ASP A 65 10.75 10.29 10.99
N THR A 66 11.48 10.97 11.89
CA THR A 66 11.38 10.69 13.33
C THR A 66 11.32 11.99 14.13
N HIS A 67 10.68 11.93 15.30
CA HIS A 67 10.59 13.07 16.23
C HIS A 67 11.95 13.60 16.77
N LYS A 68 13.07 12.99 16.39
CA LYS A 68 14.44 13.30 16.87
C LYS A 68 15.46 13.56 15.76
N GLU A 69 15.27 12.95 14.60
CA GLU A 69 16.21 12.92 13.49
C GLU A 69 15.45 13.25 12.21
N ALA A 70 16.01 14.15 11.40
CA ALA A 70 15.45 14.50 10.11
C ALA A 70 15.39 13.29 9.16
N CYS A 71 14.43 13.35 8.24
CA CYS A 71 14.21 12.33 7.23
C CYS A 71 15.50 11.89 6.51
N GLY A 72 15.71 10.57 6.41
CA GLY A 72 16.94 9.98 5.89
C GLY A 72 16.76 8.57 5.33
N ARG A 73 17.73 8.13 4.52
CA ARG A 73 17.78 6.78 3.96
C ARG A 73 18.92 5.95 4.54
N TYR A 74 18.63 4.70 4.84
CA TYR A 74 19.51 3.78 5.54
C TYR A 74 19.50 2.41 4.87
N VAL A 75 20.58 1.67 5.07
CA VAL A 75 20.69 0.25 4.73
C VAL A 75 21.08 -0.55 5.97
N ALA A 76 20.50 -1.74 6.14
CA ALA A 76 20.91 -2.65 7.20
C ALA A 76 22.23 -3.32 6.82
N LYS A 77 23.24 -3.18 7.67
CA LYS A 77 24.56 -3.79 7.48
C LYS A 77 25.23 -4.04 8.81
N SER A 78 25.82 -5.23 8.96
CA SER A 78 26.52 -5.68 10.16
C SER A 78 25.72 -5.48 11.44
N GLY A 79 24.42 -5.81 11.40
CA GLY A 79 23.52 -5.72 12.55
C GLY A 79 23.11 -4.30 12.96
N LYS A 80 23.36 -3.28 12.13
CA LYS A 80 22.96 -1.88 12.38
C LYS A 80 22.42 -1.19 11.12
N TRP A 81 21.82 -0.02 11.31
CA TRP A 81 21.45 0.89 10.23
C TRP A 81 22.63 1.80 9.88
N ASP A 82 23.11 1.73 8.65
CA ASP A 82 24.08 2.68 8.10
C ASP A 82 23.35 3.73 7.27
N GLN A 83 23.51 5.01 7.62
CA GLN A 83 22.89 6.13 6.90
C GLN A 83 23.61 6.36 5.57
N LEU A 84 22.84 6.49 4.49
CA LEU A 84 23.34 6.66 3.12
C LEU A 84 23.04 8.05 2.56
N GLN A 85 21.89 8.62 2.93
CA GLN A 85 21.46 9.95 2.48
C GLN A 85 20.77 10.66 3.65
N ASP A 86 21.18 11.90 3.89
CA ASP A 86 20.49 12.88 4.73
C ASP A 86 19.76 13.91 3.84
N LYS A 87 18.82 14.66 4.42
CA LYS A 87 18.16 15.81 3.74
C LYS A 87 17.37 15.44 2.49
N ILE A 88 16.66 14.32 2.55
CA ILE A 88 15.59 14.00 1.59
C ILE A 88 14.33 14.81 1.94
N PRO A 89 13.34 14.93 1.02
CA PRO A 89 12.06 15.54 1.35
C PRO A 89 11.50 14.94 2.64
N ASP A 90 11.09 15.83 3.55
CA ASP A 90 10.59 15.51 4.88
C ASP A 90 9.13 15.08 4.85
N ASN A 91 8.29 15.65 3.98
CA ASN A 91 6.90 15.21 3.85
C ASN A 91 6.79 13.74 3.40
N MET A 92 6.65 12.86 4.39
CA MET A 92 6.49 11.42 4.21
C MET A 92 5.04 11.03 3.87
N GLY A 93 4.09 11.94 4.05
CA GLY A 93 2.70 11.78 3.60
C GLY A 93 2.49 11.93 2.08
N ASP A 94 3.46 12.51 1.35
CA ASP A 94 3.35 12.76 -0.08
C ASP A 94 3.71 11.51 -0.93
N GLY A 95 2.85 11.15 -1.89
CA GLY A 95 3.08 10.04 -2.81
C GLY A 95 4.38 10.15 -3.65
N VAL A 96 4.88 11.37 -3.90
CA VAL A 96 6.17 11.61 -4.58
C VAL A 96 7.34 11.22 -3.70
N THR A 97 7.27 11.49 -2.39
CA THR A 97 8.31 11.07 -1.43
C THR A 97 8.37 9.55 -1.34
N LEU A 98 7.20 8.88 -1.27
CA LEU A 98 7.11 7.42 -1.33
C LEU A 98 7.69 6.86 -2.64
N PHE A 99 7.29 7.39 -3.80
CA PHE A 99 7.82 6.96 -5.09
C PHE A 99 9.35 7.15 -5.14
N GLY A 100 9.84 8.30 -4.68
CA GLY A 100 11.27 8.61 -4.65
C GLY A 100 12.06 7.61 -3.81
N PHE A 101 11.50 7.14 -2.70
CA PHE A 101 12.10 6.08 -1.88
C PHE A 101 12.14 4.74 -2.62
N VAL A 102 11.00 4.28 -3.14
CA VAL A 102 10.89 2.97 -3.78
C VAL A 102 11.73 2.91 -5.07
N ASP A 103 11.71 3.97 -5.88
CA ASP A 103 12.54 4.10 -7.08
C ASP A 103 14.04 4.04 -6.74
N TRP A 104 14.46 4.75 -5.69
CA TRP A 104 15.85 4.68 -5.20
C TRP A 104 16.22 3.29 -4.70
N ALA A 105 15.36 2.65 -3.91
CA ALA A 105 15.58 1.33 -3.34
C ALA A 105 15.73 0.27 -4.44
N MET A 106 14.83 0.23 -5.42
CA MET A 106 14.88 -0.73 -6.52
C MET A 106 16.09 -0.51 -7.45
N LYS A 107 16.52 0.74 -7.66
CA LYS A 107 17.73 1.05 -8.46
C LYS A 107 19.03 0.71 -7.74
N THR A 108 19.10 0.98 -6.44
CA THR A 108 20.33 0.84 -5.65
C THR A 108 20.51 -0.60 -5.14
N TYR A 109 19.39 -1.26 -4.84
CA TYR A 109 19.33 -2.61 -4.29
C TYR A 109 18.38 -3.48 -5.12
N PRO A 110 18.73 -3.79 -6.38
CA PRO A 110 17.90 -4.65 -7.21
C PRO A 110 17.79 -6.05 -6.61
N ALA A 111 16.60 -6.61 -6.67
CA ALA A 111 16.28 -7.96 -6.23
C ALA A 111 15.29 -8.65 -7.17
N GLU A 112 15.18 -9.96 -7.02
CA GLU A 112 14.17 -10.76 -7.72
C GLU A 112 12.75 -10.50 -7.19
N ARG A 113 12.64 -10.21 -5.89
CA ARG A 113 11.38 -10.01 -5.18
C ARG A 113 11.44 -8.87 -4.17
N TYR A 114 10.30 -8.23 -3.94
CA TYR A 114 10.23 -7.00 -3.16
C TYR A 114 9.10 -7.01 -2.13
N ILE A 115 9.42 -6.49 -0.95
CA ILE A 115 8.45 -6.20 0.10
C ILE A 115 8.49 -4.70 0.37
N LEU A 116 7.32 -4.05 0.41
CA LEU A 116 7.17 -2.67 0.84
C LEU A 116 6.38 -2.62 2.14
N PHE A 117 7.00 -2.10 3.20
CA PHE A 117 6.33 -1.74 4.45
C PHE A 117 6.01 -0.24 4.43
N ILE A 118 4.77 0.10 4.77
CA ILE A 118 4.33 1.48 5.03
C ILE A 118 3.85 1.55 6.48
N GLY A 119 4.52 2.37 7.28
CA GLY A 119 4.33 2.47 8.73
C GLY A 119 4.05 3.87 9.26
N GLY A 120 3.71 3.94 10.54
CA GLY A 120 3.18 5.11 11.22
C GLY A 120 1.69 5.01 11.53
N HIS A 121 1.01 6.14 11.69
CA HIS A 121 -0.43 6.13 11.94
C HIS A 121 -1.23 5.70 10.70
N GLY A 122 -2.46 5.26 10.94
CA GLY A 122 -3.40 4.86 9.91
C GLY A 122 -4.83 5.05 10.36
N SER A 123 -5.69 5.40 9.42
CA SER A 123 -7.13 5.60 9.65
C SER A 123 -8.01 4.71 8.78
N GLY A 124 -7.41 3.85 7.96
CA GLY A 124 -8.06 2.98 7.00
C GLY A 124 -8.35 3.70 5.69
N PHE A 125 -9.56 3.54 5.17
CA PHE A 125 -10.05 4.25 3.99
C PHE A 125 -10.90 5.49 4.34
N GLU A 126 -11.20 5.72 5.63
CA GLU A 126 -11.98 6.86 6.16
C GLU A 126 -11.23 7.63 7.24
N ASP A 127 -11.75 8.80 7.65
CA ASP A 127 -10.88 9.94 7.81
C ASP A 127 -11.22 10.80 9.07
N LYS A 128 -10.22 11.35 9.82
CA LYS A 128 -10.37 12.09 11.12
C LYS A 128 -10.08 13.62 11.18
N TRP A 129 -9.37 14.23 10.22
CA TRP A 129 -8.95 15.66 10.17
C TRP A 129 -9.11 16.54 8.88
N GLY A 130 -10.13 16.39 8.01
CA GLY A 130 -10.20 17.20 6.77
C GLY A 130 -9.16 16.87 5.65
N PRO A 131 -9.23 17.51 4.46
CA PRO A 131 -8.59 17.05 3.22
C PRO A 131 -7.06 17.21 3.21
N GLY A 132 -6.33 16.18 2.81
CA GLY A 132 -4.89 16.20 2.54
C GLY A 132 -4.53 15.19 1.45
N SER A 133 -3.46 15.48 0.70
CA SER A 133 -2.80 14.65 -0.34
C SER A 133 -3.29 14.66 -1.81
N LEU A 134 -4.51 15.12 -2.13
CA LEU A 134 -4.85 15.54 -3.52
C LEU A 134 -5.59 16.88 -3.62
N ALA A 135 -5.85 17.54 -2.48
CA ALA A 135 -6.67 18.75 -2.41
C ALA A 135 -5.91 20.07 -2.67
N ASP A 136 -4.66 20.01 -3.13
CA ASP A 136 -4.15 21.10 -3.96
C ASP A 136 -4.50 20.79 -5.41
N ALA A 137 -5.73 21.11 -5.82
CA ALA A 137 -6.10 21.28 -7.22
C ALA A 137 -5.23 22.33 -7.95
N ALA A 138 -4.32 22.99 -7.22
CA ALA A 138 -3.29 23.92 -7.68
C ALA A 138 -1.88 23.31 -7.82
N ARG A 139 -1.61 22.07 -7.38
CA ARG A 139 -0.36 21.37 -7.72
C ARG A 139 -0.55 20.79 -9.13
N PRO A 140 -0.05 21.46 -10.17
CA PRO A 140 -0.27 20.95 -11.51
C PRO A 140 0.48 19.62 -11.59
N THR A 141 -0.09 18.68 -12.32
CA THR A 141 0.53 17.47 -12.87
C THR A 141 1.82 17.74 -13.68
N SER A 142 2.35 18.98 -13.62
CA SER A 142 3.64 19.43 -14.12
C SER A 142 4.83 18.94 -13.31
N TRP A 143 4.71 18.59 -12.02
CA TRP A 143 5.86 18.08 -11.23
C TRP A 143 6.27 16.68 -11.68
N PHE A 144 5.30 15.81 -11.99
CA PHE A 144 5.53 14.53 -12.69
C PHE A 144 6.14 14.70 -14.10
N ARG A 145 6.05 15.91 -14.68
CA ARG A 145 6.55 16.24 -16.03
C ARG A 145 7.93 16.90 -16.03
N ALA A 146 8.36 17.52 -14.92
CA ALA A 146 9.55 18.39 -14.89
C ALA A 146 10.77 17.75 -14.20
N ASP A 147 10.62 17.00 -13.10
CA ASP A 147 11.80 16.62 -12.31
C ASP A 147 12.52 15.35 -12.80
N LEU A 148 11.80 14.46 -13.50
CA LEU A 148 12.46 13.38 -14.23
C LEU A 148 13.17 13.87 -15.50
N VAL A 149 12.82 15.05 -16.03
CA VAL A 149 13.47 15.67 -17.20
C VAL A 149 14.61 16.61 -16.78
N SER A 150 14.55 17.24 -15.60
CA SER A 150 15.63 18.08 -15.07
C SER A 150 16.87 17.24 -14.69
N ARG A 151 16.66 16.02 -14.18
CA ARG A 151 17.75 15.07 -13.85
C ARG A 151 18.25 14.27 -15.06
N ALA A 152 17.50 14.28 -16.17
CA ALA A 152 17.97 13.82 -17.48
C ALA A 152 18.71 14.92 -18.26
N GLY A 153 18.65 16.18 -17.83
CA GLY A 153 19.33 17.33 -18.45
C GLY A 153 20.85 17.41 -18.25
N LEU A 154 21.46 16.44 -17.57
CA LEU A 154 22.91 16.21 -17.66
C LEU A 154 23.30 15.33 -18.86
N ALA A 155 22.34 14.65 -19.49
CA ALA A 155 22.54 13.90 -20.72
C ALA A 155 22.07 14.74 -21.92
N GLU A 156 22.96 15.66 -22.29
CA GLU A 156 23.08 16.25 -23.62
C GLU A 156 22.22 17.48 -23.94
N LYS A 157 22.88 18.65 -23.88
CA LYS A 157 22.54 19.79 -24.73
C LYS A 157 22.35 19.28 -26.17
N LEU A 158 21.14 19.43 -26.68
CA LEU A 158 20.76 19.58 -28.10
C LEU A 158 20.37 18.32 -28.89
N SER A 159 19.05 18.24 -29.08
CA SER A 159 18.33 18.00 -30.35
C SER A 159 18.38 16.64 -31.03
N VAL A 160 17.32 15.83 -30.84
CA VAL A 160 16.64 15.10 -31.94
C VAL A 160 15.13 15.01 -31.64
N ARG A 161 14.30 15.48 -32.59
CA ARG A 161 12.84 15.40 -32.57
C ARG A 161 12.35 13.96 -32.75
N SER A 162 11.38 13.51 -31.95
CA SER A 162 10.52 12.37 -32.29
C SER A 162 9.18 12.39 -31.51
N PRO A 163 8.12 11.69 -31.98
CA PRO A 163 6.76 12.22 -32.14
C PRO A 163 5.91 12.03 -30.89
N ARG A 164 5.41 13.15 -30.34
CA ARG A 164 4.70 13.24 -29.04
C ARG A 164 3.19 13.47 -29.17
N ALA A 165 2.63 13.36 -30.38
CA ALA A 165 1.30 13.89 -30.69
C ALA A 165 0.13 12.89 -30.53
N GLU A 166 0.37 11.58 -30.39
CA GLU A 166 -0.72 10.59 -30.36
C GLU A 166 -1.12 10.11 -28.94
N LEU A 167 -0.35 10.48 -27.90
CA LEU A 167 -0.54 9.99 -26.51
C LEU A 167 -1.55 10.77 -25.66
N THR A 168 -2.11 11.89 -26.15
CA THR A 168 -2.94 12.80 -25.34
C THR A 168 -4.45 12.57 -25.47
N THR A 169 -4.92 11.86 -26.50
CA THR A 169 -6.36 11.73 -26.75
C THR A 169 -7.01 10.61 -25.95
N SER A 170 -6.30 9.50 -25.67
CA SER A 170 -6.87 8.36 -24.92
C SER A 170 -6.91 8.58 -23.39
N MET A 171 -6.08 9.48 -22.84
CA MET A 171 -6.07 9.81 -21.41
C MET A 171 -7.11 10.86 -20.99
N ARG A 172 -7.78 11.51 -21.96
CA ARG A 172 -8.74 12.58 -21.70
C ARG A 172 -10.16 12.09 -21.39
N THR A 173 -10.46 10.81 -21.63
CA THR A 173 -11.83 10.29 -21.61
C THR A 173 -12.07 9.15 -20.61
N ALA A 174 -11.13 8.88 -19.70
CA ALA A 174 -11.27 7.77 -18.74
C ALA A 174 -11.05 8.17 -17.28
N VAL A 175 -11.40 9.39 -16.86
CA VAL A 175 -11.78 9.69 -15.46
C VAL A 175 -12.76 10.87 -15.43
N PRO A 176 -14.08 10.67 -15.58
CA PRO A 176 -15.06 11.67 -15.16
C PRO A 176 -15.59 11.34 -13.77
N GLN A 177 -15.33 12.25 -12.83
CA GLN A 177 -16.15 12.55 -11.65
C GLN A 177 -16.29 11.48 -10.55
N LEU A 178 -15.24 11.32 -9.74
CA LEU A 178 -15.36 10.95 -8.32
C LEU A 178 -14.50 11.89 -7.44
N VAL A 179 -14.40 13.16 -7.83
CA VAL A 179 -13.94 14.22 -6.92
C VAL A 179 -15.18 14.67 -6.16
N THR A 180 -15.50 13.97 -5.07
CA THR A 180 -16.37 14.55 -4.04
C THR A 180 -15.57 15.64 -3.34
N ASN A 181 -16.20 16.75 -2.95
CA ASN A 181 -15.59 17.82 -2.13
C ASN A 181 -15.29 17.35 -0.69
N GLU A 182 -15.02 16.06 -0.51
CA GLU A 182 -14.80 15.44 0.78
C GLU A 182 -13.31 15.15 0.96
N PRO A 183 -12.77 15.40 2.16
CA PRO A 183 -11.43 15.01 2.58
C PRO A 183 -11.01 13.57 2.22
N ALA A 184 -9.78 13.38 1.75
CA ALA A 184 -9.15 12.05 1.62
C ALA A 184 -8.10 11.87 2.73
N LYS A 185 -8.01 10.68 3.36
CA LYS A 185 -6.91 10.29 4.27
C LYS A 185 -6.54 8.82 4.13
N GLY A 186 -5.38 8.44 4.66
CA GLY A 186 -4.91 7.05 4.60
C GLY A 186 -3.91 6.68 5.71
N THR A 187 -2.64 6.51 5.37
CA THR A 187 -1.60 5.98 6.25
C THR A 187 -0.33 6.84 6.21
N ALA A 188 0.67 6.53 7.03
CA ALA A 188 1.92 7.30 7.13
C ALA A 188 1.63 8.79 7.35
N TYR A 189 0.85 9.08 8.40
CA TYR A 189 0.57 10.47 8.78
C TYR A 189 1.86 11.16 9.16
N ASP A 190 2.10 12.27 8.48
CA ASP A 190 3.16 13.21 8.76
C ASP A 190 2.53 14.47 9.35
N TYR A 191 2.63 14.62 10.66
CA TYR A 191 1.96 15.69 11.39
C TYR A 191 2.67 17.03 11.26
N ASP A 192 3.99 17.01 11.00
CA ASP A 192 4.77 18.22 10.77
C ASP A 192 4.34 18.87 9.44
N ASP A 193 4.14 18.06 8.39
CA ASP A 193 3.64 18.52 7.09
C ASP A 193 2.11 18.55 6.97
N LYS A 194 1.39 17.95 7.94
CA LYS A 194 -0.08 17.80 7.95
C LYS A 194 -0.59 17.06 6.71
N ASP A 195 0.11 16.00 6.35
CA ASP A 195 -0.17 15.18 5.17
C ASP A 195 -0.23 13.69 5.53
N CYS A 196 -0.78 12.88 4.64
CA CYS A 196 -0.77 11.43 4.76
C CYS A 196 -0.95 10.76 3.41
N LEU A 197 -0.37 9.56 3.24
CA LEU A 197 -0.52 8.79 2.03
C LEU A 197 -1.95 8.25 1.90
N THR A 198 -2.65 8.63 0.84
CA THR A 198 -3.95 8.05 0.50
C THR A 198 -3.80 6.71 -0.22
N VAL A 199 -4.88 5.92 -0.19
CA VAL A 199 -5.00 4.67 -0.93
C VAL A 199 -4.77 4.90 -2.44
N GLN A 200 -5.25 6.01 -2.99
CA GLN A 200 -5.09 6.36 -4.41
C GLN A 200 -3.66 6.78 -4.75
N GLU A 201 -2.96 7.54 -3.91
CA GLU A 201 -1.55 7.85 -4.13
C GLU A 201 -0.70 6.60 -4.12
N ILE A 202 -0.93 5.71 -3.16
CA ILE A 202 -0.24 4.41 -3.10
C ILE A 202 -0.50 3.63 -4.40
N ARG A 203 -1.74 3.61 -4.92
CA ARG A 203 -2.03 3.00 -6.24
C ARG A 203 -1.17 3.62 -7.34
N VAL A 204 -1.10 4.94 -7.45
CA VAL A 204 -0.32 5.63 -8.49
C VAL A 204 1.16 5.28 -8.37
N VAL A 205 1.72 5.24 -7.16
CA VAL A 205 3.10 4.79 -6.93
C VAL A 205 3.29 3.34 -7.38
N LEU A 206 2.39 2.44 -6.99
CA LEU A 206 2.43 1.02 -7.35
C LEU A 206 2.35 0.80 -8.88
N GLU A 207 1.50 1.55 -9.59
CA GLU A 207 1.41 1.54 -11.06
C GLU A 207 2.74 1.95 -11.71
N GLU A 208 3.38 3.01 -11.19
CA GLU A 208 4.64 3.50 -11.72
C GLU A 208 5.81 2.55 -11.45
N ILE A 209 5.91 1.94 -10.26
CA ILE A 209 6.96 0.96 -9.98
C ILE A 209 6.77 -0.32 -10.79
N GLN A 210 5.51 -0.77 -10.98
CA GLN A 210 5.21 -1.93 -11.82
C GLN A 210 5.72 -1.73 -13.24
N LYS A 211 5.46 -0.53 -13.79
CA LYS A 211 5.88 -0.14 -15.13
C LYS A 211 7.39 0.03 -15.27
N ARG A 212 8.05 0.65 -14.28
CA ARG A 212 9.47 1.07 -14.38
C ARG A 212 10.46 0.01 -13.91
N HIS A 213 10.09 -0.79 -12.91
CA HIS A 213 11.03 -1.65 -12.19
C HIS A 213 10.64 -3.13 -12.24
N LEU A 214 9.33 -3.43 -12.33
CA LEU A 214 8.85 -4.81 -12.24
C LEU A 214 8.48 -5.43 -13.61
N ASN A 215 8.66 -4.70 -14.71
CA ASN A 215 8.33 -5.17 -16.07
C ASN A 215 6.89 -5.69 -16.19
N GLY A 216 5.93 -4.99 -15.57
CA GLY A 216 4.53 -5.37 -15.54
C GLY A 216 4.16 -6.45 -14.50
N LYS A 217 5.13 -7.00 -13.76
CA LYS A 217 4.85 -7.88 -12.61
C LYS A 217 4.32 -7.07 -11.43
N LYS A 218 3.60 -7.73 -10.54
CA LYS A 218 3.14 -7.14 -9.29
C LYS A 218 4.28 -7.06 -8.28
N LEU A 219 4.14 -6.14 -7.32
CA LEU A 219 4.92 -6.17 -6.08
C LEU A 219 4.55 -7.44 -5.30
N ASP A 220 5.53 -8.19 -4.78
CA ASP A 220 5.23 -9.46 -4.11
C ASP A 220 4.40 -9.25 -2.83
N ILE A 221 4.81 -8.30 -1.98
CA ILE A 221 4.15 -8.03 -0.70
C ILE A 221 4.10 -6.52 -0.41
N LEU A 222 2.90 -6.01 -0.16
CA LEU A 222 2.65 -4.72 0.49
C LEU A 222 2.19 -4.98 1.92
N ALA A 223 2.89 -4.42 2.89
CA ALA A 223 2.57 -4.59 4.31
C ALA A 223 2.34 -3.23 4.97
N TYR A 224 1.22 -3.10 5.65
CA TYR A 224 0.89 -1.93 6.45
C TYR A 224 1.16 -2.24 7.93
N SER A 225 2.01 -1.43 8.56
CA SER A 225 2.24 -1.49 10.01
C SER A 225 1.43 -0.43 10.77
N SER A 226 0.34 0.04 10.17
CA SER A 226 -0.52 1.09 10.68
C SER A 226 -1.93 0.58 10.94
N CYS A 227 -2.70 1.32 11.73
CA CYS A 227 -4.06 0.93 12.11
C CYS A 227 -5.02 0.94 10.90
N TRP A 228 -5.97 0.00 10.91
CA TRP A 228 -7.15 -0.05 10.04
C TRP A 228 -6.89 -0.25 8.54
N GLN A 229 -5.68 -0.66 8.16
CA GLN A 229 -5.27 -0.80 6.75
C GLN A 229 -5.65 -2.13 6.09
N MET A 230 -6.22 -3.08 6.83
CA MET A 230 -6.79 -4.30 6.24
C MET A 230 -8.29 -4.12 5.99
N ASN A 231 -8.62 -3.36 4.97
CA ASN A 231 -10.00 -3.11 4.52
C ASN A 231 -10.17 -3.49 3.04
N LEU A 232 -11.41 -3.82 2.64
CA LEU A 232 -11.67 -4.32 1.28
C LEU A 232 -11.42 -3.26 0.21
N GLU A 233 -11.61 -1.99 0.55
CA GLU A 233 -11.45 -0.83 -0.33
C GLU A 233 -9.99 -0.68 -0.78
N SER A 234 -9.05 -0.70 0.18
CA SER A 234 -7.61 -0.65 -0.08
C SER A 234 -7.16 -1.88 -0.87
N ILE A 235 -7.63 -3.08 -0.48
CA ILE A 235 -7.30 -4.30 -1.22
C ILE A 235 -7.85 -4.24 -2.66
N TYR A 236 -9.07 -3.74 -2.85
CA TYR A 236 -9.68 -3.60 -4.17
C TYR A 236 -8.87 -2.68 -5.07
N GLU A 237 -8.41 -1.54 -4.53
CA GLU A 237 -7.62 -0.56 -5.26
C GLU A 237 -6.25 -1.14 -5.69
N HIS A 238 -5.62 -1.97 -4.86
CA HIS A 238 -4.25 -2.45 -5.08
C HIS A 238 -4.14 -3.88 -5.63
N GLN A 239 -5.24 -4.64 -5.74
CA GLN A 239 -5.23 -6.07 -6.12
C GLN A 239 -4.55 -6.37 -7.47
N GLY A 240 -4.56 -5.41 -8.39
CA GLY A 240 -3.91 -5.54 -9.71
C GLY A 240 -2.39 -5.32 -9.68
N LEU A 241 -1.87 -4.77 -8.60
CA LEU A 241 -0.51 -4.23 -8.51
C LEU A 241 0.35 -4.93 -7.46
N VAL A 242 -0.27 -5.64 -6.52
CA VAL A 242 0.39 -6.38 -5.43
C VAL A 242 -0.11 -7.83 -5.42
N ASP A 243 0.75 -8.81 -5.15
CA ASP A 243 0.35 -10.21 -4.99
C ASP A 243 -0.23 -10.50 -3.59
N HIS A 244 0.38 -9.99 -2.53
CA HIS A 244 -0.11 -10.14 -1.16
C HIS A 244 -0.16 -8.82 -0.40
N ILE A 245 -1.24 -8.59 0.33
CA ILE A 245 -1.38 -7.44 1.24
C ILE A 245 -1.44 -7.94 2.68
N VAL A 246 -0.67 -7.32 3.57
CA VAL A 246 -0.62 -7.64 5.01
C VAL A 246 -0.95 -6.40 5.82
N GLY A 247 -1.70 -6.54 6.91
CA GLY A 247 -2.14 -5.40 7.72
C GLY A 247 -3.16 -5.79 8.79
N CYS A 248 -3.56 -4.80 9.59
CA CYS A 248 -4.50 -4.97 10.69
C CYS A 248 -5.90 -4.46 10.33
N GLU A 249 -6.95 -5.21 10.69
CA GLU A 249 -8.35 -4.81 10.53
C GLU A 249 -8.76 -3.73 11.54
N THR A 250 -8.05 -3.68 12.67
CA THR A 250 -8.30 -2.74 13.79
C THR A 250 -7.04 -1.93 14.09
N VAL A 251 -6.74 -1.69 15.37
CA VAL A 251 -5.49 -1.03 15.79
C VAL A 251 -4.30 -1.98 15.64
N SER A 252 -3.18 -1.45 15.14
CA SER A 252 -1.94 -2.22 15.02
C SER A 252 -1.15 -2.19 16.33
N TYR A 253 -0.35 -3.25 16.55
CA TYR A 253 0.66 -3.27 17.59
C TYR A 253 1.89 -2.51 17.11
N SER A 254 2.15 -1.32 17.66
CA SER A 254 3.27 -0.50 17.19
C SER A 254 4.63 -1.19 17.38
N GLY A 255 4.82 -2.01 18.43
CA GLY A 255 6.04 -2.80 18.66
C GLY A 255 6.19 -4.09 17.85
N SER A 256 5.39 -4.28 16.80
CA SER A 256 5.12 -5.60 16.22
C SER A 256 6.33 -6.33 15.64
N PRO A 257 6.47 -7.66 15.88
CA PRO A 257 7.37 -8.52 15.12
C PRO A 257 7.10 -8.57 13.62
N LEU A 258 6.01 -7.98 13.11
CA LEU A 258 5.71 -7.90 11.68
C LEU A 258 6.89 -7.36 10.87
N PHE A 259 7.64 -6.42 11.42
CA PHE A 259 8.78 -5.79 10.76
C PHE A 259 9.99 -6.70 10.60
N TYR A 260 10.21 -7.61 11.55
CA TYR A 260 11.53 -8.26 11.70
C TYR A 260 11.49 -9.77 11.97
N GLY A 261 10.43 -10.31 12.56
CA GLY A 261 10.35 -11.71 13.01
C GLY A 261 10.48 -12.73 11.88
N PHE A 262 10.05 -12.37 10.67
CA PHE A 262 10.10 -13.23 9.50
C PHE A 262 11.51 -13.28 8.87
N LEU A 263 12.36 -12.28 9.12
CA LEU A 263 13.65 -12.10 8.44
C LEU A 263 14.62 -13.29 8.62
N PRO A 264 14.76 -13.91 9.81
CA PRO A 264 15.58 -15.12 9.95
C PRO A 264 15.10 -16.28 9.07
N THR A 265 13.78 -16.39 8.85
CA THR A 265 13.20 -17.44 7.99
C THR A 265 13.45 -17.12 6.53
N LEU A 266 13.28 -15.86 6.15
CA LEU A 266 13.56 -15.37 4.81
C LEU A 266 15.04 -15.58 4.43
N CYS A 267 15.96 -15.26 5.32
CA CYS A 267 17.39 -15.46 5.11
C CYS A 267 17.74 -16.94 4.93
N LYS A 268 17.09 -17.85 5.67
CA LYS A 268 17.33 -19.30 5.56
C LYS A 268 16.71 -19.93 4.32
N ASN A 269 15.57 -19.41 3.85
CA ASN A 269 14.90 -19.90 2.66
C ASN A 269 14.45 -18.72 1.77
N PRO A 270 15.40 -18.09 1.07
CA PRO A 270 15.11 -16.91 0.25
C PRO A 270 14.29 -17.23 -0.98
N THR A 271 14.05 -18.51 -1.30
CA THR A 271 13.22 -18.99 -2.40
C THR A 271 11.79 -19.34 -1.97
N ALA A 272 11.46 -19.23 -0.68
CA ALA A 272 10.12 -19.53 -0.17
C ALA A 272 9.02 -18.74 -0.93
N PRO A 273 7.86 -19.35 -1.23
CA PRO A 273 6.72 -18.64 -1.78
C PRO A 273 6.31 -17.45 -0.91
N ALA A 274 5.87 -16.35 -1.52
CA ALA A 274 5.40 -15.16 -0.79
C ALA A 274 4.22 -15.49 0.17
N ALA A 275 3.37 -16.45 -0.20
CA ALA A 275 2.28 -16.94 0.67
C ALA A 275 2.81 -17.56 1.98
N ASP A 276 3.88 -18.35 1.93
CA ASP A 276 4.49 -18.94 3.14
C ASP A 276 5.14 -17.86 4.00
N LEU A 277 5.75 -16.86 3.36
CA LEU A 277 6.36 -15.73 4.04
C LEU A 277 5.33 -14.86 4.75
N THR A 278 4.22 -14.52 4.09
CA THR A 278 3.13 -13.76 4.72
C THR A 278 2.46 -14.56 5.84
N ALA A 279 2.23 -15.87 5.67
CA ALA A 279 1.75 -16.74 6.74
C ALA A 279 2.71 -16.75 7.95
N ARG A 280 4.03 -16.67 7.70
CA ARG A 280 5.03 -16.52 8.75
C ARG A 280 4.93 -15.16 9.45
N MET A 281 4.79 -14.07 8.70
CA MET A 281 4.59 -12.72 9.26
C MET A 281 3.39 -12.68 10.23
N ILE A 282 2.26 -13.29 9.85
CA ILE A 282 1.06 -13.39 10.69
C ILE A 282 1.34 -14.17 11.98
N LYS A 283 2.04 -15.32 11.89
CA LYS A 283 2.39 -16.12 13.08
C LYS A 283 3.31 -15.36 14.03
N ASP A 284 4.33 -14.67 13.50
CA ASP A 284 5.25 -13.88 14.32
C ASP A 284 4.52 -12.71 15.00
N TYR A 285 3.62 -12.04 14.29
CA TYR A 285 2.78 -10.98 14.85
C TYR A 285 1.95 -11.50 16.02
N ILE A 286 1.18 -12.58 15.80
CA ILE A 286 0.28 -13.14 16.82
C ILE A 286 1.07 -13.64 18.04
N HIS A 287 2.24 -14.26 17.82
CA HIS A 287 3.06 -14.75 18.92
C HIS A 287 3.64 -13.64 19.79
N GLY A 288 3.98 -12.49 19.21
CA GLY A 288 4.52 -11.36 19.95
C GLY A 288 3.49 -10.33 20.44
N ALA A 289 2.23 -10.44 20.03
CA ALA A 289 1.18 -9.52 20.46
C ALA A 289 0.74 -9.83 21.90
N GLU A 290 0.81 -8.84 22.79
CA GLU A 290 0.42 -8.96 24.20
C GLU A 290 -1.09 -8.77 24.45
N SER A 291 -1.86 -8.47 23.39
CA SER A 291 -3.32 -8.25 23.47
C SER A 291 -4.03 -8.77 22.22
N ALA A 292 -5.35 -8.88 22.29
CA ALA A 292 -6.20 -9.31 21.17
C ALA A 292 -6.13 -8.27 20.04
N LEU A 293 -5.21 -8.48 19.10
CA LEU A 293 -5.00 -7.66 17.93
C LEU A 293 -5.16 -8.51 16.68
N THR A 294 -5.88 -7.97 15.70
CA THR A 294 -6.21 -8.63 14.43
C THR A 294 -5.13 -8.32 13.39
N VAL A 295 -4.69 -9.33 12.66
CA VAL A 295 -3.81 -9.15 11.49
C VAL A 295 -4.18 -10.19 10.44
N ALA A 296 -4.18 -9.80 9.17
CA ALA A 296 -4.47 -10.70 8.06
C ALA A 296 -3.44 -10.55 6.94
N ALA A 297 -3.35 -11.61 6.12
CA ALA A 297 -2.61 -11.61 4.86
C ALA A 297 -3.56 -12.07 3.75
N ILE A 298 -3.68 -11.27 2.70
CA ILE A 298 -4.62 -11.48 1.60
C ILE A 298 -3.86 -11.76 0.31
N ASP A 299 -4.10 -12.94 -0.27
CA ASP A 299 -3.74 -13.27 -1.65
C ASP A 299 -4.69 -12.55 -2.62
N THR A 300 -4.19 -11.52 -3.30
CA THR A 300 -5.00 -10.63 -4.14
C THR A 300 -5.50 -11.32 -5.40
N SER A 301 -4.88 -12.43 -5.83
CA SER A 301 -5.32 -13.19 -7.01
C SER A 301 -6.73 -13.77 -6.85
N ARG A 302 -7.18 -13.93 -5.60
CA ARG A 302 -8.51 -14.45 -5.24
C ARG A 302 -9.50 -13.34 -4.90
N PHE A 303 -9.02 -12.12 -4.68
CA PHE A 303 -9.82 -11.03 -4.14
C PHE A 303 -10.99 -10.64 -5.03
N ARG A 304 -10.82 -10.70 -6.35
CA ARG A 304 -11.90 -10.42 -7.31
C ARG A 304 -13.17 -11.24 -7.05
N ARG A 305 -13.05 -12.47 -6.54
CA ARG A 305 -14.21 -13.30 -6.20
C ARG A 305 -14.97 -12.76 -4.99
N VAL A 306 -14.25 -12.21 -4.01
CA VAL A 306 -14.83 -11.56 -2.82
C VAL A 306 -15.54 -10.28 -3.25
N ALA A 307 -14.89 -9.42 -4.03
CA ALA A 307 -15.50 -8.19 -4.54
C ALA A 307 -16.80 -8.48 -5.33
N MET A 308 -16.78 -9.47 -6.24
CA MET A 308 -17.97 -9.86 -6.99
C MET A 308 -19.08 -10.45 -6.10
N ALA A 309 -18.74 -11.10 -4.98
CA ALA A 309 -19.73 -11.61 -4.04
C ALA A 309 -20.35 -10.47 -3.23
N LEU A 310 -19.53 -9.52 -2.78
CA LEU A 310 -19.95 -8.30 -2.10
C LEU A 310 -20.89 -7.46 -2.98
N ASP A 311 -20.54 -7.26 -4.26
CA ASP A 311 -21.39 -6.54 -5.23
C ASP A 311 -22.77 -7.18 -5.35
N ARG A 312 -22.84 -8.51 -5.46
CA ARG A 312 -24.11 -9.24 -5.53
C ARG A 312 -24.91 -9.08 -4.25
N MET A 313 -24.27 -9.21 -3.09
CA MET A 313 -24.91 -8.99 -1.79
C MET A 313 -25.48 -7.57 -1.72
N ALA A 314 -24.70 -6.56 -2.07
CA ALA A 314 -25.12 -5.16 -2.07
C ALA A 314 -26.32 -4.91 -3.00
N VAL A 315 -26.33 -5.48 -4.22
CA VAL A 315 -27.48 -5.37 -5.13
C VAL A 315 -28.74 -5.99 -4.52
N GLU A 316 -28.65 -7.16 -3.89
CA GLU A 316 -29.82 -7.78 -3.27
C GLU A 316 -30.31 -6.99 -2.05
N LEU A 317 -29.40 -6.49 -1.21
CA LEU A 317 -29.75 -5.62 -0.07
C LEU A 317 -30.45 -4.34 -0.55
N LEU A 318 -29.96 -3.70 -1.61
CA LEU A 318 -30.58 -2.53 -2.22
C LEU A 318 -31.97 -2.82 -2.79
N ARG A 319 -32.19 -4.00 -3.37
CA ARG A 319 -33.52 -4.42 -3.84
C ARG A 319 -34.51 -4.59 -2.69
N VAL A 320 -34.06 -5.22 -1.59
CA VAL A 320 -34.87 -5.36 -0.37
C VAL A 320 -35.20 -4.00 0.22
N TYR A 321 -34.22 -3.12 0.34
CA TYR A 321 -34.39 -1.75 0.86
C TYR A 321 -35.38 -0.93 0.02
N ARG A 322 -35.29 -1.01 -1.32
CA ARG A 322 -36.16 -0.24 -2.24
C ARG A 322 -37.55 -0.84 -2.45
N ASN A 323 -37.85 -2.03 -1.92
CA ASN A 323 -39.16 -2.66 -2.10
C ASN A 323 -40.24 -1.86 -1.36
N PRO A 324 -41.28 -1.37 -2.06
CA PRO A 324 -42.35 -0.59 -1.42
C PRO A 324 -43.12 -1.35 -0.34
N LYS A 325 -43.16 -2.69 -0.40
CA LYS A 325 -43.78 -3.51 0.66
C LYS A 325 -42.97 -3.50 1.96
N ASN A 326 -41.71 -3.07 1.89
CA ASN A 326 -40.82 -2.84 3.02
C ASN A 326 -40.79 -1.36 3.44
N HIS A 327 -41.69 -0.51 2.90
CA HIS A 327 -41.88 0.86 3.41
C HIS A 327 -42.22 0.79 4.91
N GLY A 328 -41.32 1.28 5.75
CA GLY A 328 -41.43 1.22 7.20
C GLY A 328 -40.28 0.49 7.89
N VAL A 329 -39.42 -0.22 7.15
CA VAL A 329 -38.14 -0.64 7.73
C VAL A 329 -37.20 0.56 7.73
N ASP A 330 -37.05 1.15 8.90
CA ASP A 330 -36.14 2.26 9.15
C ASP A 330 -34.72 1.89 8.70
N GLY A 331 -33.99 2.83 8.08
CA GLY A 331 -32.57 2.67 7.78
C GLY A 331 -31.74 2.33 9.04
N SER A 332 -32.25 2.67 10.23
CA SER A 332 -31.69 2.22 11.51
C SER A 332 -31.68 0.70 11.70
N ALA A 333 -32.61 -0.06 11.10
CA ALA A 333 -32.63 -1.51 11.18
C ALA A 333 -31.51 -2.16 10.34
N PHE A 334 -31.11 -1.54 9.22
CA PHE A 334 -29.89 -1.92 8.51
C PHE A 334 -28.66 -1.56 9.34
N ARG A 335 -28.60 -0.35 9.90
CA ARG A 335 -27.49 0.09 10.76
C ARG A 335 -27.27 -0.85 11.95
N ASN A 336 -28.32 -1.19 12.70
CA ASN A 336 -28.22 -2.05 13.87
C ASN A 336 -27.74 -3.47 13.55
N VAL A 337 -27.98 -3.98 12.34
CA VAL A 337 -27.59 -5.34 11.92
C VAL A 337 -26.20 -5.37 11.31
N LEU A 338 -25.77 -4.25 10.72
CA LEU A 338 -24.42 -4.08 10.20
C LEU A 338 -23.45 -3.87 11.39
N PHE A 339 -23.75 -2.98 12.32
CA PHE A 339 -22.81 -2.57 13.38
C PHE A 339 -22.89 -3.39 14.69
N THR A 340 -23.43 -4.62 14.68
CA THR A 340 -23.52 -5.46 15.91
C THR A 340 -22.18 -5.95 16.46
N ASP A 341 -21.06 -5.74 15.77
CA ASP A 341 -19.75 -6.15 16.28
C ASP A 341 -19.16 -5.08 17.21
N SER A 342 -19.65 -5.06 18.46
CA SER A 342 -19.28 -4.08 19.47
C SER A 342 -17.92 -4.35 20.14
N ASP A 343 -17.37 -5.55 20.01
CA ASP A 343 -16.31 -6.01 20.92
C ASP A 343 -14.90 -5.71 20.39
N PHE A 344 -14.69 -5.76 19.07
CA PHE A 344 -13.38 -5.51 18.46
C PHE A 344 -13.15 -4.04 18.05
N HIS A 345 -14.23 -3.31 17.75
CA HIS A 345 -14.13 -1.98 17.16
C HIS A 345 -14.35 -0.81 18.14
N LYS A 346 -14.55 -1.05 19.45
CA LYS A 346 -14.64 0.00 20.50
C LYS A 346 -15.49 1.24 20.11
N ASN A 347 -16.70 1.02 19.60
CA ASN A 347 -17.63 2.07 19.11
C ASN A 347 -17.19 2.79 17.83
N GLU A 348 -16.27 2.22 17.04
CA GLU A 348 -15.88 2.75 15.73
C GLU A 348 -16.86 2.26 14.65
N GLU A 349 -17.97 2.99 14.48
CA GLU A 349 -19.02 2.70 13.48
C GLU A 349 -18.56 2.88 12.01
N ARG A 350 -17.27 3.06 11.75
CA ARG A 350 -16.70 3.25 10.40
C ARG A 350 -16.29 1.94 9.73
N PHE A 351 -15.91 0.94 10.52
CA PHE A 351 -15.43 -0.34 10.02
C PHE A 351 -16.37 -1.46 10.42
N ILE A 352 -16.47 -2.45 9.55
CA ILE A 352 -17.40 -3.56 9.72
C ILE A 352 -16.80 -4.84 9.16
N ASP A 353 -16.90 -5.91 9.93
CA ASP A 353 -16.55 -7.24 9.44
C ASP A 353 -17.58 -7.70 8.39
N VAL A 354 -17.10 -7.94 7.17
CA VAL A 354 -17.96 -8.29 6.03
C VAL A 354 -18.57 -9.68 6.17
N SER A 355 -17.90 -10.60 6.88
CA SER A 355 -18.46 -11.91 7.18
C SER A 355 -19.60 -11.81 8.20
N THR A 356 -19.49 -10.92 9.19
CA THR A 356 -20.56 -10.62 10.14
C THR A 356 -21.80 -10.06 9.43
N ILE A 357 -21.63 -9.19 8.44
CA ILE A 357 -22.75 -8.73 7.59
C ILE A 357 -23.43 -9.92 6.92
N ALA A 358 -22.64 -10.75 6.24
CA ALA A 358 -23.16 -11.88 5.48
C ALA A 358 -23.89 -12.88 6.39
N ASP A 359 -23.32 -13.19 7.55
CA ASP A 359 -23.90 -14.09 8.54
C ASP A 359 -25.21 -13.55 9.11
N ASN A 360 -25.27 -12.25 9.40
CA ASN A 360 -26.49 -11.61 9.88
C ASN A 360 -27.63 -11.64 8.85
N VAL A 361 -27.30 -11.48 7.56
CA VAL A 361 -28.25 -11.65 6.45
C VAL A 361 -28.71 -13.11 6.34
N ILE A 362 -27.78 -14.08 6.35
CA ILE A 362 -28.08 -15.52 6.23
C ILE A 362 -28.94 -16.00 7.40
N GLN A 363 -28.64 -15.57 8.62
CA GLN A 363 -29.34 -15.93 9.84
C GLN A 363 -30.68 -15.19 10.00
N LYS A 364 -31.07 -14.35 9.02
CA LYS A 364 -32.28 -13.52 9.06
C LYS A 364 -32.37 -12.65 10.32
N LYS A 365 -31.22 -12.25 10.85
CA LYS A 365 -31.12 -11.25 11.93
C LYS A 365 -31.39 -9.84 11.41
N THR A 366 -31.29 -9.65 10.11
CA THR A 366 -31.91 -8.53 9.40
C THR A 366 -33.42 -8.59 9.63
N GLY A 367 -34.06 -7.56 10.18
CA GLY A 367 -35.53 -7.48 10.36
C GLY A 367 -36.37 -7.54 9.08
N PHE A 368 -35.78 -7.98 7.98
CA PHE A 368 -36.35 -8.13 6.65
C PHE A 368 -36.57 -9.63 6.39
N ALA A 369 -37.81 -10.02 6.10
CA ALA A 369 -38.07 -11.34 5.54
C ALA A 369 -37.67 -11.34 4.06
N PRO A 370 -36.70 -12.16 3.61
CA PRO A 370 -36.44 -12.28 2.18
C PRO A 370 -37.69 -12.86 1.50
N THR A 371 -38.24 -12.12 0.51
CA THR A 371 -39.28 -12.68 -0.35
C THR A 371 -38.67 -13.81 -1.18
N ALA A 372 -39.29 -14.99 -1.13
CA ALA A 372 -38.86 -16.15 -1.90
C ALA A 372 -38.63 -15.80 -3.39
N PRO A 373 -37.65 -16.43 -4.06
CA PRO A 373 -37.41 -16.20 -5.47
C PRO A 373 -38.69 -16.48 -6.25
N SER A 374 -39.14 -15.49 -7.04
CA SER A 374 -40.31 -15.67 -7.89
C SER A 374 -40.05 -16.82 -8.87
N ALA A 375 -40.89 -17.85 -8.80
CA ALA A 375 -40.82 -18.96 -9.74
C ALA A 375 -40.87 -18.43 -11.19
N PRO A 376 -40.13 -19.05 -12.14
CA PRO A 376 -40.13 -18.62 -13.52
C PRO A 376 -41.57 -18.61 -14.04
N ARG A 377 -42.01 -17.46 -14.55
CA ARG A 377 -43.33 -17.29 -15.17
C ARG A 377 -43.46 -18.32 -16.30
N THR A 378 -44.22 -19.38 -16.07
CA THR A 378 -44.69 -20.24 -17.15
C THR A 378 -45.68 -19.44 -17.98
N SER A 379 -45.33 -19.20 -19.25
CA SER A 379 -46.21 -18.56 -20.22
C SER A 379 -47.43 -19.47 -20.42
N ARG A 380 -48.56 -19.08 -19.87
CA ARG A 380 -49.82 -19.79 -20.05
C ARG A 380 -50.45 -19.34 -21.37
N THR A 381 -50.11 -20.03 -22.46
CA THR A 381 -50.89 -19.99 -23.70
C THR A 381 -51.95 -21.09 -23.66
N SER A 382 -53.19 -20.71 -23.38
CA SER A 382 -54.35 -21.45 -23.88
C SER A 382 -55.57 -20.53 -23.99
N ARG A 383 -55.93 -20.20 -25.23
CA ARG A 383 -57.30 -19.76 -25.58
C ARG A 383 -58.18 -21.01 -25.64
N PRO A 384 -59.41 -20.99 -25.12
CA PRO A 384 -60.45 -21.90 -25.57
C PRO A 384 -61.07 -21.43 -26.89
N THR A 385 -61.56 -22.41 -27.64
CA THR A 385 -62.17 -22.45 -28.97
C THR A 385 -63.18 -21.36 -29.29
#